data_AF-A0A1Q3L2E1-F1
#
_entry.id   AF-A0A1Q3L2E1-F1
#
_cell.length_a   1.000
_cell.length_b   1.000
_cell.length_c   1.000
_cell.angle_alpha   90.00
_cell.angle_beta   90.00
_cell.angle_gamma   90.00
#
_symmetry.space_group_name_H-M   'P 1'
#
loop_
_entity.id
_entity.type
_entity.pdbx_description
1 polymer ?
#
loop_
_entity_poly.entity_id
_entity_poly.type
_entity_poly.pdbx_seq_one_letter_code
_entity_poly.pdbx_strand_id
1 'polypeptide(L)'
;MSSDITDSEFAKNTNSISRRVVVKSAAWSVPVIAMATAVPFAAASEVPPPATFWFTGATVSVVSGNTTKYTLEGQDPNADPASLPNGSTIRIVPEAGVTITPVSVAGAVATVNSDGSVLYTIVGDDVTLVDVRFRPQGPSGSGYSIITTVPNVDPFAETIDVTLR
;
A
#
# COMPACT_ATOMS: atom_id res chain seq x y z
N MET A 1 3.71 -98.98 22.49
CA MET A 1 3.18 -98.00 23.46
C MET A 1 4.18 -96.84 23.50
N SER A 2 3.96 -95.82 22.66
CA SER A 2 3.39 -94.47 22.99
C SER A 2 4.50 -93.53 23.50
N SER A 3 4.79 -92.32 22.98
CA SER A 3 4.03 -91.34 22.18
C SER A 3 4.97 -90.26 21.60
N ASP A 4 4.53 -89.62 20.51
CA ASP A 4 4.73 -88.22 20.02
C ASP A 4 5.96 -87.38 20.39
N ILE A 5 6.47 -86.64 19.39
CA ILE A 5 6.56 -85.16 19.36
C ILE A 5 6.88 -84.70 17.93
N THR A 6 5.97 -83.92 17.36
CA THR A 6 6.17 -83.05 16.20
C THR A 6 6.87 -81.77 16.65
N ASP A 7 8.09 -81.51 16.20
CA ASP A 7 8.72 -80.20 16.31
C ASP A 7 8.97 -79.63 14.92
N SER A 8 7.89 -79.05 14.39
CA SER A 8 7.94 -77.95 13.46
C SER A 8 8.43 -76.70 14.19
N GLU A 9 9.73 -76.52 14.36
CA GLU A 9 10.22 -75.21 14.79
C GLU A 9 11.70 -75.03 14.47
N PHE A 10 12.08 -73.79 14.20
CA PHE A 10 13.41 -73.32 13.81
C PHE A 10 13.82 -73.53 12.35
N ALA A 11 13.33 -72.63 11.49
CA ALA A 11 14.19 -71.51 11.08
C ALA A 11 13.43 -70.53 10.18
N LYS A 12 13.18 -69.31 10.68
CA LYS A 12 13.92 -68.11 10.27
C LYS A 12 13.10 -66.86 10.58
N ASN A 13 13.49 -66.22 11.68
CA ASN A 13 13.16 -64.87 12.11
C ASN A 13 13.09 -63.90 10.91
N THR A 14 11.90 -63.34 10.66
CA THR A 14 11.74 -62.09 9.92
C THR A 14 11.29 -61.06 10.95
N ASN A 15 12.26 -60.28 11.45
CA ASN A 15 12.00 -59.05 12.19
C ASN A 15 11.34 -58.03 11.26
N SER A 16 10.05 -58.22 11.01
CA SER A 16 9.20 -57.29 10.29
C SER A 16 8.65 -56.34 11.34
N ILE A 17 9.22 -55.14 11.45
CA ILE A 17 8.53 -54.02 12.08
C ILE A 17 7.20 -53.88 11.35
N SER A 18 6.10 -54.11 12.08
CA SER A 18 4.78 -54.18 11.48
C SER A 18 4.50 -52.89 10.71
N ARG A 19 4.15 -52.99 9.42
CA ARG A 19 3.73 -51.84 8.60
C ARG A 19 2.66 -50.99 9.30
N ARG A 20 1.84 -51.62 10.15
CA ARG A 20 0.82 -50.96 10.96
C ARG A 20 1.41 -49.98 11.99
N VAL A 21 2.62 -50.19 12.48
CA VAL A 21 3.33 -49.28 13.41
C VAL A 21 3.84 -48.05 12.66
N VAL A 22 4.41 -48.23 11.47
CA VAL A 22 4.89 -47.13 10.60
C VAL A 22 3.73 -46.23 10.14
N VAL A 23 2.59 -46.82 9.77
CA VAL A 23 1.41 -46.05 9.34
C VAL A 23 0.79 -45.26 10.51
N LYS A 24 0.82 -45.81 11.73
CA LYS A 24 0.28 -45.11 12.90
C LYS A 24 1.13 -43.93 13.34
N SER A 25 2.47 -43.97 13.25
CA SER A 25 3.28 -42.80 13.60
C SER A 25 3.16 -41.67 12.58
N ALA A 26 3.06 -42.00 11.28
CA ALA A 26 2.83 -41.01 10.22
C ALA A 26 1.48 -40.30 10.33
N ALA A 27 0.43 -41.00 10.79
CA ALA A 27 -0.90 -40.41 10.94
C ALA A 27 -0.99 -39.31 12.00
N TRP A 28 -0.06 -39.29 12.98
CA TRP A 28 -0.08 -38.31 14.07
C TRP A 28 0.85 -37.11 13.84
N SER A 29 1.78 -37.18 12.87
CA SER A 29 2.65 -36.05 12.53
C SER A 29 2.06 -35.11 11.46
N VAL A 30 1.17 -35.62 10.61
CA VAL A 30 0.53 -34.83 9.53
C VAL A 30 -0.32 -33.66 10.07
N PRO A 31 -1.13 -33.80 11.14
CA PRO A 31 -1.92 -32.67 11.64
C PRO A 31 -1.04 -31.54 12.21
N VAL A 32 0.10 -31.90 12.81
CA VAL A 32 0.99 -30.93 13.49
C VAL A 32 1.73 -30.05 12.48
N ILE A 33 2.20 -30.63 11.37
CA ILE A 33 2.88 -29.87 10.31
C ILE A 33 1.90 -28.98 9.55
N ALA A 34 0.67 -29.46 9.30
CA ALA A 34 -0.37 -28.67 8.63
C ALA A 34 -0.82 -27.46 9.45
N MET A 35 -0.88 -27.57 10.79
CA MET A 35 -1.20 -26.43 11.66
C MET A 35 -0.01 -25.48 11.84
N ALA A 36 1.24 -25.94 11.69
CA ALA A 36 2.42 -25.10 11.78
C ALA A 36 2.69 -24.29 10.50
N THR A 37 2.22 -24.71 9.33
CA THR A 37 2.33 -23.91 8.08
C THR A 37 1.22 -22.88 7.92
N ALA A 38 0.22 -22.91 8.80
CA ALA A 38 -0.84 -21.91 8.87
C ALA A 38 -0.46 -20.74 9.79
N VAL A 39 0.85 -20.45 9.98
CA VAL A 39 1.25 -19.17 10.58
C VAL A 39 0.70 -18.09 9.65
N PRO A 40 -0.25 -17.27 10.11
CA PRO A 40 -0.88 -16.29 9.25
C PRO A 40 0.21 -15.32 8.79
N PHE A 41 0.37 -15.14 7.49
CA PHE A 41 0.90 -13.89 6.93
C PHE A 41 -0.03 -12.68 7.26
N ALA A 42 -1.00 -12.85 8.17
CA ALA A 42 -1.89 -11.81 8.66
C ALA A 42 -1.23 -10.88 9.70
N ALA A 43 0.08 -10.98 9.94
CA ALA A 43 0.81 -10.18 10.90
C ALA A 43 2.06 -9.53 10.27
N ALA A 44 1.84 -8.57 9.39
CA ALA A 44 2.76 -7.45 9.14
C ALA A 44 2.08 -6.37 8.29
N SER A 45 0.84 -5.97 8.65
CA SER A 45 0.39 -4.61 8.29
C SER A 45 0.97 -3.71 9.36
N GLU A 46 2.27 -3.44 9.29
CA GLU A 46 2.87 -2.43 10.14
C GLU A 46 2.30 -1.08 9.69
N VAL A 47 1.74 -0.33 10.64
CA VAL A 47 1.39 1.07 10.38
C VAL A 47 2.68 1.73 9.88
N PRO A 48 2.69 2.34 8.69
CA PRO A 48 3.91 2.94 8.16
C PRO A 48 4.49 3.92 9.18
N PRO A 49 5.82 4.01 9.30
CA PRO A 49 6.42 5.02 10.18
C PRO A 49 5.99 6.42 9.73
N PRO A 50 5.99 7.43 10.62
CA PRO A 50 5.73 8.81 10.21
C PRO A 50 6.78 9.30 9.22
N ALA A 51 6.35 10.07 8.21
CA ALA A 51 7.24 10.66 7.22
C ALA A 51 8.22 11.66 7.86
N THR A 52 9.49 11.56 7.48
CA THR A 52 10.55 12.53 7.84
C THR A 52 10.88 13.48 6.70
N PHE A 53 10.52 13.12 5.48
CA PHE A 53 10.54 13.98 4.31
C PHE A 53 9.40 13.60 3.38
N TRP A 54 9.14 14.46 2.41
CA TRP A 54 8.15 14.23 1.38
C TRP A 54 8.65 14.74 0.04
N PHE A 55 8.04 14.24 -1.02
CA PHE A 55 8.31 14.70 -2.37
C PHE A 55 7.04 14.76 -3.19
N THR A 56 7.10 15.53 -4.25
CA THR A 56 5.99 15.69 -5.18
C THR A 56 6.40 15.26 -6.57
N GLY A 57 5.47 14.61 -7.27
CA GLY A 57 5.62 14.20 -8.65
C GLY A 57 4.54 14.85 -9.50
N ALA A 58 4.90 15.54 -10.58
CA ALA A 58 3.91 16.22 -11.41
C ALA A 58 4.11 15.90 -12.90
N THR A 59 3.02 15.51 -13.56
CA THR A 59 2.90 15.56 -15.02
C THR A 59 1.86 16.63 -15.34
N VAL A 60 2.32 17.88 -15.39
CA VAL A 60 1.47 19.05 -15.66
C VAL A 60 1.18 19.15 -17.14
N SER A 61 -0.10 19.26 -17.48
CA SER A 61 -0.48 19.62 -18.85
C SER A 61 -0.59 21.12 -18.98
N VAL A 62 0.21 21.69 -19.89
CA VAL A 62 0.08 23.10 -20.28
C VAL A 62 -1.04 23.31 -21.31
N VAL A 63 -1.69 22.25 -21.77
CA VAL A 63 -2.78 22.35 -22.76
C VAL A 63 -4.11 22.41 -22.01
N SER A 64 -4.89 23.45 -22.29
CA SER A 64 -6.23 23.63 -21.72
C SER A 64 -7.12 22.39 -21.94
N GLY A 65 -7.74 21.90 -20.87
CA GLY A 65 -8.65 20.75 -20.88
C GLY A 65 -7.98 19.38 -20.72
N ASN A 66 -6.65 19.29 -20.84
CA ASN A 66 -5.93 18.03 -20.60
C ASN A 66 -5.84 17.70 -19.11
N THR A 67 -5.59 16.43 -18.80
CA THR A 67 -5.48 15.97 -17.41
C THR A 67 -4.05 16.17 -16.91
N THR A 68 -3.91 16.82 -15.76
CA THR A 68 -2.70 16.90 -14.96
C THR A 68 -2.73 15.80 -13.90
N LYS A 69 -1.60 15.13 -13.69
CA LYS A 69 -1.37 14.22 -12.56
C LYS A 69 -0.42 14.90 -11.58
N TYR A 70 -0.76 14.87 -10.30
CA TYR A 70 0.10 15.35 -9.22
C TYR A 70 0.09 14.31 -8.08
N THR A 71 1.27 13.99 -7.56
CA THR A 71 1.44 13.09 -6.42
C THR A 71 2.16 13.78 -5.28
N LEU A 72 1.83 13.36 -4.07
CA LEU A 72 2.53 13.70 -2.84
C LEU A 72 2.85 12.39 -2.12
N GLU A 73 4.12 12.18 -1.80
CA GLU A 73 4.61 10.93 -1.22
C GLU A 73 5.43 11.23 0.02
N GLY A 74 5.15 10.50 1.11
CA GLY A 74 5.89 10.58 2.37
C GLY A 74 6.96 9.49 2.44
N GLN A 75 8.13 9.83 2.98
CA GLN A 75 9.25 8.90 3.13
C GLN A 75 9.96 9.02 4.49
N ASP A 76 10.48 7.89 4.96
CA ASP A 76 11.30 7.76 6.16
C ASP A 76 12.78 8.06 5.87
N PRO A 77 13.69 8.12 6.86
CA PRO A 77 15.12 8.39 6.66
C PRO A 77 15.85 7.49 5.65
N ASN A 78 15.29 6.32 5.33
CA ASN A 78 15.83 5.33 4.40
C ASN A 78 15.22 5.40 3.00
N ALA A 79 14.33 6.38 2.76
CA ALA A 79 13.54 6.53 1.54
C ALA A 79 12.48 5.44 1.33
N ASP A 80 12.06 4.76 2.41
CA ASP A 80 10.93 3.84 2.40
C ASP A 80 9.60 4.60 2.54
N PRO A 81 8.47 4.08 2.01
CA PRO A 81 7.17 4.73 2.15
C PRO A 81 6.78 4.95 3.62
N ALA A 82 6.36 6.17 3.93
CA ALA A 82 6.03 6.60 5.29
C ALA A 82 4.73 7.39 5.33
N SER A 83 3.99 7.29 6.43
CA SER A 83 2.70 7.95 6.61
C SER A 83 2.86 9.46 6.59
N LEU A 84 2.14 10.10 5.66
CA LEU A 84 2.00 11.54 5.62
C LEU A 84 1.19 12.02 6.84
N PRO A 85 1.57 13.13 7.48
CA PRO A 85 0.81 13.70 8.58
C PRO A 85 -0.64 14.01 8.20
N ASN A 86 -1.56 13.71 9.10
CA ASN A 86 -2.95 14.14 8.98
C ASN A 86 -3.03 15.67 8.87
N GLY A 87 -3.90 16.17 8.00
CA GLY A 87 -3.97 17.60 7.69
C GLY A 87 -2.94 18.08 6.66
N SER A 88 -2.12 17.20 6.08
CA SER A 88 -1.40 17.54 4.85
C SER A 88 -2.38 17.90 3.74
N THR A 89 -2.05 18.92 2.95
CA THR A 89 -2.95 19.44 1.92
C THR A 89 -2.27 19.69 0.59
N ILE A 90 -3.04 19.51 -0.49
CA ILE A 90 -2.72 19.98 -1.83
C ILE A 90 -3.84 20.93 -2.24
N ARG A 91 -3.53 22.19 -2.50
CA ARG A 91 -4.51 23.20 -2.92
C ARG A 91 -4.22 23.66 -4.35
N ILE A 92 -5.19 23.47 -5.24
CA ILE A 92 -5.13 23.97 -6.62
C ILE A 92 -5.87 25.29 -6.67
N VAL A 93 -5.17 26.37 -7.01
CA VAL A 93 -5.72 27.72 -7.08
C VAL A 93 -5.74 28.17 -8.53
N PRO A 94 -6.92 28.31 -9.17
CA PRO A 94 -7.00 28.86 -10.52
C PRO A 94 -6.74 30.36 -10.55
N GLU A 95 -6.13 30.84 -11.64
CA GLU A 95 -6.21 32.26 -11.99
C GLU A 95 -7.60 32.62 -12.56
N ALA A 96 -7.83 33.93 -12.76
CA ALA A 96 -9.07 34.42 -13.33
C ALA A 96 -9.35 33.79 -14.71
N GLY A 97 -10.54 33.22 -14.89
CA GLY A 97 -10.95 32.58 -16.13
C GLY A 97 -10.50 31.12 -16.30
N VAL A 98 -9.81 30.55 -15.30
CA VAL A 98 -9.47 29.11 -15.26
C VAL A 98 -10.47 28.36 -14.40
N THR A 99 -10.96 27.24 -14.92
CA THR A 99 -11.79 26.26 -14.20
C THR A 99 -10.96 25.01 -13.90
N ILE A 100 -10.99 24.55 -12.66
CA ILE A 100 -10.34 23.30 -12.24
C ILE A 100 -11.42 22.24 -12.04
N THR A 101 -11.33 21.15 -12.80
CA THR A 101 -12.24 20.01 -12.66
C THR A 101 -11.49 18.82 -12.06
N PRO A 102 -11.79 18.39 -10.82
CA PRO A 102 -11.27 17.14 -10.28
C PRO A 102 -11.67 15.95 -11.16
N VAL A 103 -10.72 15.04 -11.43
CA VAL A 103 -10.94 13.84 -12.24
C VAL A 103 -10.94 12.59 -11.36
N SER A 104 -9.92 12.45 -10.51
CA SER A 104 -9.82 11.35 -9.54
C SER A 104 -8.91 11.74 -8.39
N VAL A 105 -9.15 11.15 -7.22
CA VAL A 105 -8.31 11.31 -6.03
C VAL A 105 -8.13 9.96 -5.34
N ALA A 106 -6.92 9.69 -4.88
CA ALA A 106 -6.58 8.61 -3.98
C ALA A 106 -5.73 9.15 -2.82
N GLY A 107 -5.95 8.65 -1.61
CA GLY A 107 -5.20 9.07 -0.40
C GLY A 107 -5.65 10.41 0.23
N ALA A 108 -6.62 11.11 -0.37
CA ALA A 108 -7.12 12.38 0.16
C ALA A 108 -8.62 12.57 -0.11
N VAL A 109 -9.21 13.55 0.56
CA VAL A 109 -10.59 14.01 0.33
C VAL A 109 -10.54 15.33 -0.41
N ALA A 110 -11.28 15.44 -1.52
CA ALA A 110 -11.37 16.66 -2.31
C ALA A 110 -12.54 17.54 -1.84
N THR A 111 -12.28 18.83 -1.65
CA THR A 111 -13.27 19.87 -1.39
C THR A 111 -13.14 20.95 -2.45
N VAL A 112 -14.22 21.20 -3.19
CA VAL A 112 -14.29 22.28 -4.18
C VAL A 112 -14.85 23.52 -3.50
N ASN A 113 -14.08 24.60 -3.51
CA ASN A 113 -14.45 25.85 -2.88
C ASN A 113 -15.26 26.73 -3.84
N SER A 114 -16.02 27.68 -3.30
CA SER A 114 -16.83 28.62 -4.08
C SER A 114 -15.99 29.56 -4.96
N ASP A 115 -14.70 29.73 -4.65
CA ASP A 115 -13.74 30.51 -5.43
C ASP A 115 -13.14 29.71 -6.62
N GLY A 116 -13.58 28.46 -6.83
CA GLY A 116 -13.09 27.58 -7.89
C GLY A 116 -11.80 26.84 -7.55
N SER A 117 -11.17 27.11 -6.39
CA SER A 117 -10.04 26.34 -5.90
C SER A 117 -10.48 24.94 -5.44
N VAL A 118 -9.55 23.99 -5.51
CA VAL A 118 -9.77 22.62 -5.03
C VAL A 118 -8.75 22.31 -3.94
N LEU A 119 -9.24 21.95 -2.75
CA LEU A 119 -8.43 21.52 -1.63
C LEU A 119 -8.52 20.02 -1.46
N TYR A 120 -7.39 19.32 -1.54
CA TYR A 120 -7.26 17.91 -1.18
C TYR A 120 -6.64 17.81 0.20
N THR A 121 -7.30 17.15 1.13
CA THR A 121 -6.84 16.98 2.51
C THR A 121 -6.68 15.51 2.84
N ILE A 122 -5.51 15.16 3.39
CA ILE A 122 -5.28 13.83 3.95
C ILE A 122 -6.01 13.75 5.29
N VAL A 123 -6.86 12.73 5.45
CA VAL A 123 -7.65 12.50 6.67
C VAL A 123 -7.36 11.14 7.33
N GLY A 124 -6.56 10.28 6.69
CA GLY A 124 -6.15 8.98 7.21
C GLY A 124 -4.71 9.00 7.74
N ASP A 125 -4.44 8.17 8.74
CA ASP A 125 -3.14 8.13 9.44
C ASP A 125 -2.14 7.13 8.79
N ASP A 126 -2.58 6.37 7.79
CA ASP A 126 -1.83 5.33 7.07
C ASP A 126 -1.57 5.68 5.59
N VAL A 127 -1.79 6.93 5.20
CA VAL A 127 -1.61 7.39 3.82
C VAL A 127 -0.15 7.71 3.55
N THR A 128 0.50 6.91 2.70
CA THR A 128 1.89 7.15 2.28
C THR A 128 2.00 7.88 0.93
N LEU A 129 0.93 7.82 0.12
CA LEU A 129 0.85 8.39 -1.22
C LEU A 129 -0.53 9.01 -1.44
N VAL A 130 -0.53 10.22 -1.98
CA VAL A 130 -1.70 10.89 -2.56
C VAL A 130 -1.52 10.98 -4.07
N ASP A 131 -2.49 10.53 -4.86
CA ASP A 131 -2.55 10.73 -6.33
C ASP A 131 -3.80 11.55 -6.63
N VAL A 132 -3.59 12.79 -7.08
CA VAL A 132 -4.66 13.68 -7.55
C VAL A 132 -4.56 13.88 -9.05
N ARG A 133 -5.71 13.81 -9.71
CA ARG A 133 -5.84 14.13 -11.13
C ARG A 133 -6.92 15.17 -11.32
N PHE A 134 -6.60 16.18 -12.09
CA PHE A 134 -7.50 17.29 -12.37
C PHE A 134 -7.30 17.82 -13.79
N ARG A 135 -8.29 18.53 -14.31
CA ARG A 135 -8.25 19.19 -15.61
C ARG A 135 -8.35 20.70 -15.41
N PRO A 136 -7.28 21.45 -15.69
CA PRO A 136 -7.36 22.89 -15.83
C PRO A 136 -7.92 23.27 -17.21
N GLN A 137 -8.88 24.18 -17.26
CA GLN A 137 -9.43 24.71 -18.50
C GLN A 137 -9.52 26.23 -18.42
N GLY A 138 -8.85 26.91 -19.34
CA GLY A 138 -8.83 28.38 -19.41
C GLY A 138 -8.25 28.89 -20.73
N PRO A 139 -8.23 30.22 -20.93
CA PRO A 139 -7.61 30.84 -22.09
C PRO A 139 -6.08 30.68 -22.09
N SER A 140 -5.47 30.73 -23.28
CA SER A 140 -4.01 30.74 -23.42
C SER A 140 -3.39 31.90 -22.64
N GLY A 141 -2.29 31.63 -21.92
CA GLY A 141 -1.60 32.60 -21.06
C GLY A 141 -2.18 32.74 -19.65
N SER A 142 -3.33 32.12 -19.35
CA SER A 142 -3.80 31.96 -17.95
C SER A 142 -3.12 30.80 -17.26
N GLY A 143 -3.24 30.69 -15.94
CA GLY A 143 -2.56 29.65 -15.18
C GLY A 143 -3.30 29.17 -13.93
N TYR A 144 -2.60 28.33 -13.19
CA TYR A 144 -3.01 27.87 -11.87
C TYR A 144 -1.78 27.55 -11.02
N SER A 145 -1.95 27.63 -9.71
CA SER A 145 -0.91 27.28 -8.74
C SER A 145 -1.29 26.00 -8.00
N ILE A 146 -0.32 25.12 -7.78
CA ILE A 146 -0.41 23.96 -6.89
C ILE A 146 0.35 24.31 -5.62
N ILE A 147 -0.34 24.38 -4.50
CA ILE A 147 0.24 24.71 -3.19
C ILE A 147 0.15 23.45 -2.32
N THR A 148 1.30 22.90 -1.96
CA THR A 148 1.37 21.72 -1.09
C THR A 148 1.84 22.16 0.29
N THR A 149 1.24 21.57 1.33
CA THR A 149 1.59 21.85 2.73
C THR A 149 1.60 20.54 3.50
N VAL A 150 2.71 20.26 4.17
CA VAL A 150 2.88 19.06 5.00
C VAL A 150 3.26 19.54 6.41
N PRO A 151 2.36 19.40 7.39
CA PRO A 151 2.62 19.92 8.73
C PRO A 151 3.74 19.12 9.40
N ASN A 152 4.63 19.83 10.10
CA ASN A 152 5.71 19.24 10.93
C ASN A 152 6.76 18.42 10.15
N VAL A 153 6.82 18.52 8.82
CA VAL A 153 7.85 17.89 7.98
C VAL A 153 8.42 18.92 7.01
N ASP A 154 9.73 19.12 7.04
CA ASP A 154 10.41 20.07 6.15
C ASP A 154 10.61 19.49 4.73
N PRO A 155 10.47 20.31 3.66
CA PRO A 155 10.00 21.70 3.68
C PRO A 155 8.51 21.77 4.02
N PHE A 156 8.07 22.74 4.82
CA PHE A 156 6.66 22.78 5.25
C PHE A 156 5.66 23.07 4.12
N ALA A 157 6.12 23.69 3.02
CA ALA A 157 5.28 24.02 1.88
C ALA A 157 6.07 24.12 0.56
N GLU A 158 5.38 23.87 -0.55
CA GLU A 158 5.84 24.07 -1.93
C GLU A 158 4.76 24.78 -2.75
N THR A 159 5.17 25.57 -3.73
CA THR A 159 4.26 26.15 -4.73
C THR A 159 4.80 25.92 -6.13
N ILE A 160 3.95 25.41 -7.02
CA ILE A 160 4.24 25.20 -8.44
C ILE A 160 3.23 25.97 -9.27
N ASP A 161 3.72 26.91 -10.07
CA ASP A 161 2.89 27.69 -10.99
C ASP A 161 2.93 27.09 -12.40
N VAL A 162 1.76 26.99 -13.03
CA VAL A 162 1.59 26.43 -14.37
C VAL A 162 0.86 27.42 -15.25
N THR A 163 1.47 27.75 -16.40
CA THR A 163 0.83 28.56 -17.45
C THR A 163 0.28 27.67 -18.56
N LEU A 164 -0.99 27.89 -18.91
CA LEU A 164 -1.69 27.25 -20.00
C LEU A 164 -1.32 27.89 -21.35
N ARG A 165 -1.30 27.06 -22.38
CA ARG A 165 -1.05 27.41 -23.78
C ARG A 165 -2.31 27.21 -24.62
#